data_AF-A0AAW2N923-F1
#
_entry.id   AF-A0AAW2N923-F1
#
_cell.length_a   1.000
_cell.length_b   1.000
_cell.length_c   1.000
_cell.angle_alpha   90.00
_cell.angle_beta   90.00
_cell.angle_gamma   90.00
#
_symmetry.space_group_name_H-M   'P 1'
#
loop_
_entity.id
_entity.type
_entity.pdbx_description
1 polymer ?
#
loop_
_entity_poly.entity_id
_entity_poly.type
_entity_poly.pdbx_seq_one_letter_code
_entity_poly.pdbx_strand_id
1 'polypeptide(L)'
;MSRDGLIHVAMLPWSAFGHLIPFFQLSIALAKSGIHVSFLATPRNILRLPKIPPNLSNLIDFVPLPLPKPESCPLPESAEATVDIPADKIQYLKLACDLLQEPVRDFVSEKSPHWIIVDFFHHWAVDIAQDFKIPIVRFCVVSAATVVFFAGTHELPADGDKRLLPQSWTLPPECVDFSSTVAYKKLEAEEMHAGYFGQNASGMPDGLRVAKIIQACKAIALRTCPEFEADYLKLHEKLTGKPVLPLGFLPPEKLERRSPTSNEEPWSGIFQWLDKQNPRSVVFVGFGSECKLNKDQIHEIAHGVELSGLPFLWALRKPDWAHDDEDAFPAGFRERTTARGVAHVGWAPQREVLSHPSVGGCLFHAGWGSIIESLQYGQCLVFLPFIIDQPLNARLLVEKGLGVEVERGEDGSFSR
;
A
#
# COMPACT_ATOMS: atom_id res chain seq x y z
N MET A 1 -8.86 3.63 -38.73
CA MET A 1 -10.07 3.44 -37.92
C MET A 1 -10.09 4.59 -36.93
N SER A 2 -11.09 5.46 -36.99
CA SER A 2 -11.22 6.64 -36.13
C SER A 2 -11.34 6.22 -34.67
N ARG A 3 -10.74 6.99 -33.75
CA ARG A 3 -10.78 6.78 -32.29
C ARG A 3 -12.16 7.07 -31.65
N ASP A 4 -13.19 7.30 -32.46
CA ASP A 4 -14.54 7.58 -32.00
C ASP A 4 -15.22 6.27 -31.57
N GLY A 5 -15.23 6.00 -30.27
CA GLY A 5 -16.04 4.92 -29.68
C GLY A 5 -15.42 4.18 -28.49
N LEU A 6 -14.16 4.41 -28.16
CA LEU A 6 -13.48 3.73 -27.05
C LEU A 6 -13.45 4.62 -25.80
N ILE A 7 -13.97 4.13 -24.67
CA ILE A 7 -13.85 4.84 -23.40
C ILE A 7 -12.37 4.96 -23.04
N HIS A 8 -11.92 6.16 -22.70
CA HIS A 8 -10.55 6.48 -22.31
C HIS A 8 -10.50 6.95 -20.86
N VAL A 9 -9.61 6.38 -20.06
CA VAL A 9 -9.43 6.67 -18.64
C VAL A 9 -8.00 7.10 -18.38
N ALA A 10 -7.83 8.17 -17.60
CA ALA A 10 -6.53 8.57 -17.04
C ALA A 10 -6.41 8.03 -15.61
N MET A 11 -5.34 7.30 -15.31
CA MET A 11 -5.00 6.82 -13.97
C MET A 11 -3.98 7.75 -13.34
N LEU A 12 -4.27 8.23 -12.12
CA LEU A 12 -3.42 9.16 -11.38
C LEU A 12 -3.11 8.62 -9.95
N PRO A 13 -2.28 7.56 -9.85
CA PRO A 13 -1.87 6.92 -8.58
C PRO A 13 -0.91 7.78 -7.76
N TRP A 14 -0.94 7.64 -6.43
CA TRP A 14 0.12 8.15 -5.56
C TRP A 14 1.46 7.44 -5.79
N SER A 15 2.58 8.17 -5.65
CA SER A 15 3.95 7.68 -5.87
C SER A 15 4.47 6.77 -4.75
N ALA A 16 3.77 5.67 -4.51
CA ALA A 16 4.13 4.59 -3.60
C ALA A 16 3.78 3.24 -4.24
N PHE A 17 4.56 2.18 -4.03
CA PHE A 17 4.32 0.91 -4.74
C PHE A 17 3.06 0.19 -4.24
N GLY A 18 2.65 0.46 -3.00
CA GLY A 18 1.34 0.07 -2.48
C GLY A 18 0.15 0.67 -3.24
N HIS A 19 0.37 1.72 -4.05
CA HIS A 19 -0.64 2.41 -4.85
C HIS A 19 -0.46 2.17 -6.36
N LEU A 20 0.78 2.31 -6.85
CA LEU A 20 1.13 2.10 -8.26
C LEU A 20 0.74 0.69 -8.76
N ILE A 21 1.00 -0.35 -7.95
CA ILE A 21 0.72 -1.73 -8.34
C ILE A 21 -0.79 -2.01 -8.41
N PRO A 22 -1.63 -1.65 -7.41
CA PRO A 22 -3.08 -1.79 -7.55
C PRO A 22 -3.70 -0.98 -8.68
N PHE A 23 -3.24 0.26 -8.91
CA PHE A 23 -3.70 1.03 -10.05
C PHE A 23 -3.34 0.34 -11.37
N PHE A 24 -2.14 -0.25 -11.45
CA PHE A 24 -1.74 -1.01 -12.64
C PHE A 24 -2.63 -2.25 -12.84
N GLN A 25 -2.95 -2.98 -11.77
CA GLN A 25 -3.88 -4.12 -11.82
C GLN A 25 -5.28 -3.70 -12.29
N LEU A 26 -5.78 -2.55 -11.82
CA LEU A 26 -7.04 -2.00 -12.30
C LEU A 26 -6.95 -1.61 -13.79
N SER A 27 -5.84 -1.02 -14.24
CA SER A 27 -5.62 -0.74 -15.66
C SER A 27 -5.70 -1.99 -16.53
N ILE A 28 -5.11 -3.11 -16.08
CA ILE A 28 -5.23 -4.40 -16.77
C ILE A 28 -6.70 -4.85 -16.84
N ALA A 29 -7.44 -4.78 -15.73
CA ALA A 29 -8.84 -5.19 -15.68
C ALA A 29 -9.75 -4.35 -16.60
N LEU A 30 -9.53 -3.03 -16.64
CA LEU A 30 -10.24 -2.12 -17.53
C LEU A 30 -9.88 -2.37 -19.00
N ALA A 31 -8.60 -2.55 -19.32
CA ALA A 31 -8.15 -2.85 -20.68
C ALA A 31 -8.71 -4.18 -21.20
N LYS A 32 -8.79 -5.22 -20.35
CA LYS A 32 -9.49 -6.47 -20.68
C LYS A 32 -10.96 -6.28 -21.01
N SER A 33 -11.57 -5.22 -20.49
CA SER A 33 -12.95 -4.83 -20.76
C SER A 33 -13.08 -3.88 -21.96
N GLY A 34 -12.00 -3.65 -22.72
CA GLY A 34 -11.99 -2.78 -23.90
C GLY A 34 -11.88 -1.28 -23.60
N ILE A 35 -11.49 -0.90 -22.38
CA ILE A 35 -11.27 0.51 -22.02
C ILE A 35 -9.81 0.88 -22.27
N HIS A 36 -9.56 2.00 -22.95
CA HIS A 36 -8.21 2.53 -23.12
C HIS A 36 -7.78 3.27 -21.86
N VAL A 37 -6.55 3.03 -21.42
CA VAL A 37 -6.01 3.53 -20.15
C VAL A 37 -4.71 4.27 -20.42
N SER A 38 -4.65 5.51 -19.99
CA SER A 38 -3.38 6.21 -19.81
C SER A 38 -2.97 6.14 -18.35
N PHE A 39 -1.83 5.51 -18.08
CA PHE A 39 -1.27 5.39 -16.74
C PHE A 39 -0.20 6.45 -16.52
N LEU A 40 -0.54 7.48 -15.76
CA LEU A 40 0.31 8.64 -15.54
C LEU A 40 1.21 8.36 -14.32
N ALA A 41 2.51 8.33 -14.56
CA ALA A 41 3.50 8.13 -13.50
C ALA A 41 4.85 8.69 -13.92
N THR A 42 5.76 8.82 -12.96
CA THR A 42 7.11 9.30 -13.23
C THR A 42 7.95 8.24 -13.96
N PRO A 43 8.97 8.64 -14.76
CA PRO A 43 9.71 7.71 -15.61
C PRO A 43 10.34 6.53 -14.85
N ARG A 44 10.95 6.76 -13.69
CA ARG A 44 11.58 5.70 -12.89
C ARG A 44 10.53 4.77 -12.27
N ASN A 45 9.34 5.28 -11.97
CA ASN A 45 8.23 4.44 -11.47
C ASN A 45 7.68 3.56 -12.60
N ILE A 46 7.54 4.08 -13.81
CA ILE A 46 7.14 3.29 -15.00
C ILE A 46 8.12 2.14 -15.25
N LEU A 47 9.43 2.39 -15.17
CA LEU A 47 10.46 1.36 -15.35
C LEU A 47 10.41 0.24 -14.30
N ARG A 48 9.87 0.54 -13.11
CA ARG A 48 9.73 -0.39 -11.99
C ARG A 48 8.39 -1.13 -11.98
N LEU A 49 7.43 -0.73 -12.82
CA LEU A 49 6.15 -1.42 -12.96
C LEU A 49 6.29 -2.74 -13.74
N PRO A 50 5.36 -3.69 -13.55
CA PRO A 50 5.27 -4.85 -14.42
C PRO A 50 5.06 -4.44 -15.89
N LYS A 51 5.55 -5.27 -16.81
CA LYS A 51 5.32 -5.06 -18.24
C LYS A 51 3.84 -5.23 -18.58
N ILE A 52 3.34 -4.39 -19.48
CA ILE A 52 1.99 -4.53 -20.03
C ILE A 52 1.91 -5.85 -20.82
N PRO A 53 0.87 -6.68 -20.61
CA PRO A 53 0.65 -7.87 -21.41
C PRO A 53 0.59 -7.53 -22.90
N PRO A 54 1.28 -8.27 -23.80
CA PRO A 54 1.32 -7.94 -25.23
C PRO A 54 -0.06 -7.83 -25.90
N ASN A 55 -1.05 -8.61 -25.43
CA ASN A 55 -2.42 -8.55 -25.94
C ASN A 55 -3.20 -7.29 -25.50
N LEU A 56 -2.65 -6.50 -24.58
CA LEU A 56 -3.24 -5.26 -24.05
C LEU A 56 -2.41 -4.01 -24.39
N SER A 57 -1.29 -4.14 -25.12
CA SER A 57 -0.39 -3.02 -25.42
C SER A 57 -1.05 -1.88 -26.20
N ASN A 58 -2.15 -2.16 -26.89
CA ASN A 58 -2.89 -1.18 -27.67
C ASN A 58 -3.94 -0.42 -26.83
N LEU A 59 -4.15 -0.87 -25.59
CA LEU A 59 -5.17 -0.36 -24.68
C LEU A 59 -4.58 0.28 -23.43
N ILE A 60 -3.27 0.17 -23.19
CA ILE A 60 -2.61 0.77 -22.03
C ILE A 60 -1.38 1.53 -22.50
N ASP A 61 -1.37 2.83 -22.24
CA ASP A 61 -0.23 3.72 -22.46
C ASP A 61 0.37 4.13 -21.13
N PHE A 62 1.67 3.90 -20.93
CA PHE A 62 2.41 4.57 -19.87
C PHE A 62 2.72 6.00 -20.30
N VAL A 63 2.28 6.97 -19.50
CA VAL A 63 2.48 8.40 -19.75
C VAL A 63 3.53 8.91 -18.78
N PRO A 64 4.78 9.10 -19.22
CA PRO A 64 5.86 9.57 -18.35
C PRO A 64 5.65 11.04 -18.00
N LEU A 65 5.61 11.33 -16.69
CA LEU A 65 5.57 12.68 -16.15
C LEU A 65 6.85 12.95 -15.35
N PRO A 66 7.86 13.62 -15.93
CA PRO A 66 9.06 13.98 -15.19
C PRO A 66 8.70 14.73 -13.91
N LEU A 67 9.20 14.26 -12.76
CA LEU A 67 8.84 14.81 -11.46
C LEU A 67 9.52 16.18 -11.28
N PRO A 68 8.77 17.29 -11.23
CA PRO A 68 9.36 18.60 -11.01
C PRO A 68 9.87 18.70 -9.58
N LYS A 69 11.08 19.24 -9.39
CA LYS A 69 11.67 19.45 -8.07
C LYS A 69 11.86 20.94 -7.84
N PRO A 70 11.30 21.52 -6.75
CA PRO A 70 11.65 22.87 -6.34
C PRO A 70 13.17 23.02 -6.19
N GLU A 71 13.73 24.20 -6.46
CA GLU A 71 15.18 24.45 -6.39
C GLU A 71 15.81 24.10 -5.02
N SER A 72 15.02 24.20 -3.94
CA SER A 72 15.43 23.89 -2.56
C SER A 72 14.97 22.50 -2.07
N CYS A 73 14.53 21.62 -2.96
CA CYS A 73 13.98 20.32 -2.58
C CYS A 73 15.09 19.39 -2.02
N PRO A 74 14.97 18.89 -0.78
CA PRO A 74 16.00 18.03 -0.18
C PRO A 74 15.93 16.57 -0.67
N LEU A 75 15.13 16.28 -1.69
CA LEU A 75 14.99 14.93 -2.24
C LEU A 75 16.18 14.60 -3.15
N PRO A 76 16.72 13.36 -3.07
CA PRO A 76 17.70 12.88 -4.04
C PRO A 76 17.19 13.02 -5.48
N GLU A 77 18.06 13.25 -6.45
CA GLU A 77 17.68 13.38 -7.88
C GLU A 77 16.95 12.12 -8.38
N SER A 78 17.36 10.95 -7.90
CA SER A 78 16.78 9.65 -8.24
C SER A 78 15.46 9.32 -7.52
N ALA A 79 15.06 10.11 -6.52
CA ALA A 79 13.86 9.83 -5.73
C ALA A 79 12.60 10.25 -6.49
N GLU A 80 11.74 9.27 -6.74
CA GLU A 80 10.43 9.46 -7.40
C GLU A 80 9.29 8.69 -6.70
N ALA A 81 9.59 7.91 -5.67
CA ALA A 81 8.61 7.19 -4.86
C ALA A 81 8.96 7.17 -3.37
N THR A 82 8.00 6.87 -2.51
CA THR A 82 8.18 6.77 -1.04
C THR A 82 9.30 5.79 -0.64
N VAL A 83 9.45 4.69 -1.37
CA VAL A 83 10.52 3.70 -1.15
C VAL A 83 11.94 4.25 -1.34
N ASP A 84 12.09 5.38 -2.04
CA ASP A 84 13.39 5.99 -2.35
C ASP A 84 13.88 6.92 -1.23
N ILE A 85 13.04 7.22 -0.24
CA ILE A 85 13.26 8.31 0.71
C ILE A 85 12.89 7.93 2.16
N PRO A 86 13.52 8.55 3.16
CA PRO A 86 13.07 8.46 4.56
C PRO A 86 11.66 9.03 4.77
N ALA A 87 10.97 8.56 5.82
CA ALA A 87 9.58 8.94 6.10
C ALA A 87 9.39 10.44 6.32
N ASP A 88 10.33 11.11 7.00
CA ASP A 88 10.31 12.56 7.25
C ASP A 88 10.45 13.40 5.97
N LYS A 89 10.92 12.79 4.87
CA LYS A 89 11.08 13.43 3.56
C LYS A 89 9.88 13.26 2.64
N ILE A 90 8.88 12.43 2.99
CA ILE A 90 7.68 12.21 2.17
C ILE A 90 6.96 13.53 1.87
N GLN A 91 6.97 14.50 2.80
CA GLN A 91 6.39 15.82 2.59
C GLN A 91 6.96 16.59 1.38
N TYR A 92 8.22 16.38 1.02
CA TYR A 92 8.82 17.02 -0.15
C TYR A 92 8.47 16.29 -1.45
N LEU A 93 8.25 14.97 -1.38
CA LEU A 93 7.68 14.21 -2.51
C LEU A 93 6.25 14.68 -2.80
N LYS A 94 5.47 14.93 -1.75
CA LYS A 94 4.12 15.53 -1.84
C LYS A 94 4.15 16.87 -2.58
N LEU A 95 5.05 17.77 -2.16
CA LEU A 95 5.24 19.07 -2.81
C LEU A 95 5.65 18.92 -4.30
N ALA A 96 6.57 18.01 -4.61
CA ALA A 96 6.97 17.73 -6.00
C ALA A 96 5.80 17.18 -6.85
N CYS A 97 4.98 16.30 -6.28
CA CYS A 97 3.79 15.77 -6.94
C CYS A 97 2.69 16.83 -7.13
N ASP A 98 2.63 17.88 -6.32
CA ASP A 98 1.70 18.99 -6.57
C ASP A 98 2.09 19.80 -7.82
N LEU A 99 3.38 19.90 -8.12
CA LEU A 99 3.86 20.54 -9.35
C LEU A 99 3.53 19.74 -10.62
N LEU A 100 3.06 18.49 -10.49
CA LEU A 100 2.55 17.71 -11.63
C LEU A 100 1.18 18.21 -12.13
N GLN A 101 0.56 19.16 -11.43
CA GLN A 101 -0.72 19.75 -11.85
C GLN A 101 -0.69 20.26 -13.30
N GLU A 102 0.32 21.03 -13.69
CA GLU A 102 0.41 21.60 -15.05
C GLU A 102 0.67 20.52 -16.12
N PRO A 103 1.65 19.62 -15.97
CA PRO A 103 1.82 18.50 -16.91
C PRO A 103 0.56 17.63 -17.08
N VAL A 104 -0.20 17.40 -16.01
CA VAL A 104 -1.45 16.64 -16.08
C VAL A 104 -2.56 17.45 -16.74
N ARG A 105 -2.63 18.77 -16.50
CA ARG A 105 -3.55 19.68 -17.18
C ARG A 105 -3.32 19.65 -18.69
N ASP A 106 -2.08 19.72 -19.13
CA ASP A 106 -1.71 19.63 -20.55
C ASP A 106 -2.13 18.29 -21.15
N PHE A 107 -1.83 17.18 -20.45
CA PHE A 107 -2.26 15.85 -20.87
C PHE A 107 -3.79 15.75 -21.02
N VAL A 108 -4.55 16.25 -20.04
CA VAL A 108 -6.02 16.21 -20.07
C VAL A 108 -6.57 17.05 -21.21
N SER A 109 -6.00 18.23 -21.45
CA SER A 109 -6.35 19.11 -22.57
C SER A 109 -6.13 18.41 -23.92
N GLU A 110 -4.97 17.76 -24.09
CA GLU A 110 -4.59 17.12 -25.35
C GLU A 110 -5.35 15.81 -25.60
N LYS A 111 -5.47 14.95 -24.59
CA LYS A 111 -6.04 13.61 -24.75
C LYS A 111 -7.54 13.53 -24.50
N SER A 112 -8.12 14.50 -23.77
CA SER A 112 -9.55 14.55 -23.43
C SER A 112 -10.10 13.21 -22.91
N PRO A 113 -9.55 12.65 -21.81
CA PRO A 113 -10.04 11.39 -21.26
C PRO A 113 -11.50 11.52 -20.81
N HIS A 114 -12.25 10.43 -20.88
CA HIS A 114 -13.65 10.37 -20.45
C HIS A 114 -13.78 10.35 -18.93
N TRP A 115 -12.78 9.82 -18.23
CA TRP A 115 -12.74 9.74 -16.77
C TRP A 115 -11.32 9.92 -16.24
N ILE A 116 -11.19 10.49 -15.06
CA ILE A 116 -9.96 10.46 -14.25
C ILE A 116 -10.20 9.54 -13.07
N ILE A 117 -9.40 8.49 -12.93
CA ILE A 117 -9.34 7.65 -11.74
C ILE A 117 -8.18 8.14 -10.90
N VAL A 118 -8.49 8.72 -9.73
CA VAL A 118 -7.52 9.40 -8.88
C VAL A 118 -7.37 8.70 -7.53
N ASP A 119 -6.16 8.75 -7.00
CA ASP A 119 -5.82 8.30 -5.65
C ASP A 119 -6.26 9.32 -4.58
N PHE A 120 -5.83 9.15 -3.33
CA PHE A 120 -6.15 10.03 -2.21
C PHE A 120 -5.42 11.38 -2.21
N PHE A 121 -4.32 11.49 -2.96
CA PHE A 121 -3.34 12.57 -2.78
C PHE A 121 -3.49 13.77 -3.74
N HIS A 122 -3.76 13.51 -5.02
CA HIS A 122 -3.74 14.51 -6.10
C HIS A 122 -4.99 15.40 -6.13
N HIS A 123 -5.20 16.17 -5.05
CA HIS A 123 -6.40 17.00 -4.84
C HIS A 123 -6.64 18.04 -5.94
N TRP A 124 -5.58 18.54 -6.59
CA TRP A 124 -5.64 19.47 -7.72
C TRP A 124 -6.25 18.86 -8.98
N ALA A 125 -6.33 17.52 -9.08
CA ALA A 125 -7.02 16.85 -10.19
C ALA A 125 -8.52 17.21 -10.23
N VAL A 126 -9.09 17.62 -9.10
CA VAL A 126 -10.47 18.13 -9.01
C VAL A 126 -10.64 19.40 -9.84
N ASP A 127 -9.68 20.33 -9.77
CA ASP A 127 -9.79 21.61 -10.49
C ASP A 127 -9.65 21.37 -12.00
N ILE A 128 -8.71 20.52 -12.40
CA ILE A 128 -8.55 20.09 -13.80
C ILE A 128 -9.82 19.41 -14.31
N ALA A 129 -10.37 18.46 -13.55
CA ALA A 129 -11.60 17.77 -13.90
C ALA A 129 -12.79 18.73 -14.08
N GLN A 130 -12.89 19.77 -13.25
CA GLN A 130 -13.92 20.80 -13.37
C GLN A 130 -13.74 21.66 -14.62
N ASP A 131 -12.52 22.14 -14.88
CA ASP A 131 -12.19 22.99 -16.03
C ASP A 131 -12.52 22.29 -17.36
N PHE A 132 -12.19 21.00 -17.47
CA PHE A 132 -12.42 20.20 -18.68
C PHE A 132 -13.75 19.41 -18.64
N LYS A 133 -14.55 19.54 -17.58
CA LYS A 133 -15.83 18.84 -17.38
C LYS A 133 -15.72 17.31 -17.45
N ILE A 134 -14.64 16.76 -16.90
CA ILE A 134 -14.34 15.33 -16.86
C ILE A 134 -14.73 14.78 -15.49
N PRO A 135 -15.53 13.71 -15.40
CA PRO A 135 -15.89 13.12 -14.11
C PRO A 135 -14.72 12.34 -13.47
N ILE A 136 -14.68 12.35 -12.14
CA ILE A 136 -13.68 11.65 -11.33
C ILE A 136 -14.27 10.40 -10.68
N VAL A 137 -13.51 9.31 -10.66
CA VAL A 137 -13.68 8.19 -9.73
C VAL A 137 -12.50 8.18 -8.77
N ARG A 138 -12.77 8.09 -7.47
CA ARG A 138 -11.71 7.87 -6.47
C ARG A 138 -11.44 6.38 -6.36
N PHE A 139 -10.21 5.93 -6.52
CA PHE A 139 -9.84 4.54 -6.29
C PHE A 139 -9.05 4.41 -4.98
N CYS A 140 -9.62 3.68 -4.01
CA CYS A 140 -9.03 3.42 -2.71
C CYS A 140 -8.34 2.04 -2.71
N VAL A 141 -7.04 2.04 -2.44
CA VAL A 141 -6.21 0.83 -2.36
C VAL A 141 -6.09 0.26 -0.94
N VAL A 142 -6.86 0.80 0.00
CA VAL A 142 -6.96 0.39 1.41
C VAL A 142 -8.30 -0.31 1.68
N SER A 143 -8.44 -0.93 2.85
CA SER A 143 -9.68 -1.60 3.28
C SER A 143 -10.86 -0.62 3.42
N ALA A 144 -12.08 -1.13 3.29
CA ALA A 144 -13.28 -0.33 3.53
C ALA A 144 -13.35 0.15 4.99
N ALA A 145 -12.91 -0.69 5.94
CA ALA A 145 -12.79 -0.31 7.35
C ALA A 145 -11.91 0.93 7.54
N THR A 146 -10.75 0.99 6.90
CA THR A 146 -9.85 2.15 6.95
C THR A 146 -10.52 3.41 6.36
N VAL A 147 -11.21 3.29 5.23
CA VAL A 147 -11.89 4.47 4.63
C VAL A 147 -13.02 4.98 5.52
N VAL A 148 -13.82 4.09 6.12
CA VAL A 148 -14.86 4.46 7.09
C VAL A 148 -14.26 5.08 8.35
N PHE A 149 -13.12 4.56 8.81
CA PHE A 149 -12.42 5.09 9.98
C PHE A 149 -12.12 6.58 9.84
N PHE A 150 -11.68 7.01 8.66
CA PHE A 150 -11.42 8.41 8.36
C PHE A 150 -12.66 9.19 7.87
N ALA A 151 -13.80 8.54 7.63
CA ALA A 151 -14.96 9.19 7.02
C ALA A 151 -15.51 10.37 7.85
N GLY A 152 -15.48 10.26 9.17
CA GLY A 152 -15.89 11.32 10.11
C GLY A 152 -14.97 12.54 10.15
N THR A 153 -13.83 12.49 9.44
CA THR A 153 -12.82 13.57 9.40
C THR A 153 -12.89 14.42 8.13
N HIS A 154 -13.79 14.08 7.19
CA HIS A 154 -13.86 14.74 5.87
C HIS A 154 -14.71 16.02 5.86
N GLU A 155 -15.33 16.37 6.99
CA GLU A 155 -15.97 17.65 7.21
C GLU A 155 -14.92 18.66 7.69
N LEU A 156 -15.00 19.91 7.19
CA LEU A 156 -14.19 20.99 7.74
C LEU A 156 -14.56 21.14 9.23
N PRO A 157 -13.58 21.01 10.14
CA PRO A 157 -13.88 21.01 11.56
C PRO A 157 -14.46 22.36 11.98
N ALA A 158 -15.56 22.30 12.74
CA ALA A 158 -15.96 23.44 13.57
C ALA A 158 -14.91 23.63 14.67
N ASP A 159 -14.71 24.86 15.12
CA ASP A 159 -13.81 25.14 16.24
C ASP A 159 -14.25 24.32 17.48
N GLY A 160 -13.33 23.55 18.05
CA GLY A 160 -13.61 22.65 19.17
C GLY A 160 -14.15 21.24 18.83
N ASP A 161 -14.08 20.78 17.57
CA ASP A 161 -14.48 19.42 17.22
C ASP A 161 -13.55 18.34 17.83
N LYS A 162 -14.07 17.60 18.81
CA LYS A 162 -13.35 16.54 19.53
C LYS A 162 -12.98 15.34 18.64
N ARG A 163 -13.60 15.19 17.46
CA ARG A 163 -13.26 14.15 16.45
C ARG A 163 -11.87 14.37 15.83
N LEU A 164 -11.28 15.56 16.06
CA LEU A 164 -9.91 15.92 15.70
C LEU A 164 -8.93 15.76 16.86
N LEU A 165 -9.29 15.03 17.91
CA LEU A 165 -8.34 14.71 18.94
C LEU A 165 -7.77 13.32 18.66
N PRO A 166 -6.45 13.10 18.76
CA PRO A 166 -5.88 11.77 18.60
C PRO A 166 -6.56 10.72 19.48
N GLN A 167 -7.00 11.09 20.69
CA GLN A 167 -7.68 10.15 21.59
C GLN A 167 -9.02 9.64 21.04
N SER A 168 -9.69 10.39 20.16
CA SER A 168 -10.93 9.92 19.52
C SER A 168 -10.69 8.75 18.57
N TRP A 169 -9.44 8.57 18.11
CA TRP A 169 -9.06 7.50 17.20
C TRP A 169 -8.64 6.22 17.93
N THR A 170 -8.70 6.19 19.27
CA THR A 170 -8.45 4.96 20.05
C THR A 170 -9.71 4.14 20.29
N LEU A 171 -10.83 4.53 19.68
CA LEU A 171 -12.10 3.82 19.68
C LEU A 171 -12.60 3.72 18.23
N PRO A 172 -13.45 2.73 17.92
CA PRO A 172 -14.17 2.70 16.66
C PRO A 172 -14.94 4.01 16.46
N PRO A 173 -15.02 4.55 15.22
CA PRO A 173 -15.73 5.79 14.96
C PRO A 173 -17.20 5.71 15.39
N GLU A 174 -17.75 6.79 15.94
CA GLU A 174 -19.15 6.86 16.39
C GLU A 174 -20.18 6.56 15.29
N CYS A 175 -19.81 6.75 14.01
CA CYS A 175 -20.68 6.43 12.89
C CYS A 175 -20.81 4.92 12.61
N VAL A 176 -19.96 4.09 13.21
CA VAL A 176 -20.02 2.63 13.12
C VAL A 176 -21.07 2.11 14.09
N ASP A 177 -22.23 1.73 13.57
CA ASP A 177 -23.40 1.26 14.32
C ASP A 177 -23.48 -0.27 14.45
N PHE A 178 -22.40 -0.97 14.10
CA PHE A 178 -22.23 -2.41 14.21
C PHE A 178 -21.00 -2.77 15.08
N SER A 179 -20.92 -4.02 15.51
CA SER A 179 -19.81 -4.48 16.35
C SER A 179 -18.48 -4.38 15.59
N SER A 180 -17.58 -3.54 16.08
CA SER A 180 -16.22 -3.42 15.57
C SER A 180 -15.24 -3.03 16.68
N THR A 181 -13.99 -3.46 16.54
CA THR A 181 -12.84 -3.15 17.39
C THR A 181 -11.74 -2.40 16.63
N VAL A 182 -12.00 -2.05 15.36
CA VAL A 182 -11.04 -1.38 14.48
C VAL A 182 -10.83 0.06 14.95
N ALA A 183 -9.71 0.30 15.62
CA ALA A 183 -9.26 1.59 16.10
C ALA A 183 -7.74 1.63 16.23
N TYR A 184 -7.13 2.80 16.43
CA TYR A 184 -5.71 2.92 16.72
C TYR A 184 -5.39 2.67 18.21
N LYS A 185 -4.14 2.32 18.52
CA LYS A 185 -3.58 2.50 19.87
C LYS A 185 -3.16 3.96 20.05
N LYS A 186 -2.96 4.39 21.29
CA LYS A 186 -2.67 5.80 21.63
C LYS A 186 -1.55 6.41 20.79
N LEU A 187 -0.37 5.77 20.74
CA LEU A 187 0.77 6.28 19.99
C LEU A 187 0.50 6.33 18.48
N GLU A 188 -0.08 5.25 17.94
CA GLU A 188 -0.45 5.18 16.52
C GLU A 188 -1.44 6.29 16.14
N ALA A 189 -2.39 6.59 17.03
CA ALA A 189 -3.35 7.66 16.84
C ALA A 189 -2.69 9.04 16.86
N GLU A 190 -1.77 9.29 17.80
CA GLU A 190 -1.01 10.54 17.89
C GLU A 190 -0.16 10.79 16.63
N GLU A 191 0.56 9.77 16.17
CA GLU A 191 1.40 9.83 14.97
C GLU A 191 0.56 10.01 13.70
N MET A 192 -0.48 9.20 13.52
CA MET A 192 -1.34 9.29 12.34
C MET A 192 -2.09 10.63 12.31
N HIS A 193 -2.59 11.10 13.45
CA HIS A 193 -3.27 12.38 13.54
C HIS A 193 -2.34 13.55 13.16
N ALA A 194 -1.11 13.55 13.69
CA ALA A 194 -0.12 14.56 13.37
C ALA A 194 0.22 14.57 11.87
N GLY A 195 0.35 13.40 11.23
CA GLY A 195 0.57 13.31 9.78
C GLY A 195 -0.63 13.73 8.94
N TYR A 196 -1.85 13.43 9.39
CA TYR A 196 -3.08 13.61 8.62
C TYR A 196 -3.60 15.06 8.62
N PHE A 197 -3.57 15.72 9.79
CA PHE A 197 -4.03 17.10 9.96
C PHE A 197 -2.91 18.12 10.09
N GLY A 198 -1.67 17.67 10.35
CA GLY A 198 -0.52 18.55 10.46
C GLY A 198 -0.21 19.28 9.15
N GLN A 199 0.34 20.48 9.28
CA GLN A 199 0.95 21.15 8.15
C GLN A 199 2.21 20.39 7.73
N ASN A 200 2.38 20.22 6.42
CA ASN A 200 3.55 19.60 5.82
C ASN A 200 4.16 20.57 4.79
N ALA A 201 5.30 20.22 4.19
CA ALA A 201 5.98 21.06 3.22
C ALA A 201 5.14 21.50 1.99
N SER A 202 4.01 20.84 1.67
CA SER A 202 3.12 21.27 0.59
C SER A 202 2.06 22.29 1.02
N GLY A 203 1.98 22.63 2.30
CA GLY A 203 1.04 23.62 2.83
C GLY A 203 -0.41 23.14 2.91
N MET A 204 -0.69 21.87 2.58
CA MET A 204 -2.02 21.28 2.68
C MET A 204 -2.00 19.95 3.45
N PRO A 205 -2.78 19.84 4.55
CA PRO A 205 -2.99 18.58 5.27
C PRO A 205 -3.60 17.48 4.38
N ASP A 206 -3.23 16.23 4.66
CA ASP A 206 -3.71 15.08 3.89
C ASP A 206 -5.23 14.91 4.00
N GLY A 207 -5.81 15.18 5.18
CA GLY A 207 -7.25 15.13 5.37
C GLY A 207 -8.03 16.06 4.45
N LEU A 208 -7.51 17.26 4.18
CA LEU A 208 -8.14 18.20 3.25
C LEU A 208 -8.02 17.75 1.79
N ARG A 209 -6.89 17.14 1.41
CA ARG A 209 -6.70 16.53 0.08
C ARG A 209 -7.74 15.45 -0.17
N VAL A 210 -7.90 14.58 0.82
CA VAL A 210 -8.87 13.48 0.79
C VAL A 210 -10.30 14.02 0.69
N ALA A 211 -10.66 14.97 1.55
CA ALA A 211 -11.99 15.58 1.57
C ALA A 211 -12.35 16.24 0.23
N LYS A 212 -11.43 17.01 -0.37
CA LYS A 212 -11.65 17.67 -1.68
C LYS A 212 -11.98 16.66 -2.78
N ILE A 213 -11.24 15.54 -2.83
CA ILE A 213 -11.46 14.47 -3.82
C ILE A 213 -12.78 13.75 -3.55
N ILE A 214 -13.06 13.41 -2.29
CA ILE A 214 -14.32 12.76 -1.93
C ILE A 214 -15.47 13.67 -2.31
N GLN A 215 -15.48 14.96 -1.99
CA GLN A 215 -16.59 15.85 -2.36
C GLN A 215 -16.84 15.88 -3.88
N ALA A 216 -15.77 15.95 -4.68
CA ALA A 216 -15.86 16.11 -6.13
C ALA A 216 -16.14 14.82 -6.93
N CYS A 217 -15.73 13.64 -6.44
CA CYS A 217 -15.86 12.40 -7.21
C CYS A 217 -17.32 11.99 -7.45
N LYS A 218 -17.56 11.24 -8.53
CA LYS A 218 -18.88 10.69 -8.89
C LYS A 218 -19.12 9.31 -8.28
N ALA A 219 -18.07 8.54 -8.04
CA ALA A 219 -18.11 7.23 -7.43
C ALA A 219 -16.78 6.95 -6.71
N ILE A 220 -16.82 6.01 -5.76
CA ILE A 220 -15.66 5.56 -5.00
C ILE A 220 -15.49 4.07 -5.26
N ALA A 221 -14.38 3.70 -5.89
CA ALA A 221 -13.99 2.32 -6.08
C ALA A 221 -13.09 1.85 -4.93
N LEU A 222 -13.37 0.69 -4.35
CA LEU A 222 -12.56 0.10 -3.29
C LEU A 222 -12.01 -1.26 -3.70
N ARG A 223 -10.74 -1.49 -3.37
CA ARG A 223 -10.06 -2.77 -3.55
C ARG A 223 -10.44 -3.77 -2.44
N THR A 224 -11.70 -4.20 -2.44
CA THR A 224 -12.28 -5.15 -1.48
C THR A 224 -13.55 -5.79 -2.06
N CYS A 225 -14.19 -6.70 -1.34
CA CYS A 225 -15.44 -7.34 -1.75
C CYS A 225 -16.50 -7.38 -0.63
N PRO A 226 -17.80 -7.50 -0.98
CA PRO A 226 -18.88 -7.58 0.00
C PRO A 226 -18.73 -8.75 0.98
N GLU A 227 -18.23 -9.89 0.54
CA GLU A 227 -17.99 -11.07 1.39
C GLU A 227 -16.98 -10.77 2.50
N PHE A 228 -16.10 -9.78 2.31
CA PHE A 228 -15.11 -9.38 3.30
C PHE A 228 -15.58 -8.21 4.17
N GLU A 229 -16.18 -7.15 3.60
CA GLU A 229 -16.45 -5.88 4.30
C GLU A 229 -17.84 -5.27 4.03
N ALA A 230 -18.89 -6.08 3.86
CA ALA A 230 -20.24 -5.61 3.53
C ALA A 230 -20.74 -4.43 4.38
N ASP A 231 -20.59 -4.47 5.70
CA ASP A 231 -21.12 -3.45 6.60
C ASP A 231 -20.38 -2.12 6.46
N TYR A 232 -19.05 -2.15 6.34
CA TYR A 232 -18.25 -0.95 6.05
C TYR A 232 -18.56 -0.38 4.67
N LEU A 233 -18.76 -1.20 3.64
CA LEU A 233 -19.12 -0.74 2.30
C LEU A 233 -20.45 0.02 2.29
N LYS A 234 -21.48 -0.54 2.94
CA LYS A 234 -22.80 0.10 3.07
C LYS A 234 -22.71 1.39 3.89
N LEU A 235 -21.96 1.39 4.99
CA LEU A 235 -21.77 2.57 5.81
C LEU A 235 -21.02 3.66 5.02
N HIS A 236 -20.01 3.31 4.25
CA HIS A 236 -19.27 4.28 3.43
C HIS A 236 -20.16 4.94 2.36
N GLU A 237 -21.01 4.15 1.70
CA GLU A 237 -22.01 4.67 0.75
C GLU A 237 -22.99 5.64 1.43
N LYS A 238 -23.49 5.27 2.62
CA LYS A 238 -24.36 6.14 3.43
C LYS A 238 -23.68 7.45 3.83
N LEU A 239 -22.43 7.39 4.30
CA LEU A 239 -21.68 8.56 4.77
C LEU A 239 -21.32 9.53 3.64
N THR A 240 -21.00 9.02 2.46
CA THR A 240 -20.57 9.85 1.33
C THR A 240 -21.71 10.26 0.41
N GLY A 241 -22.84 9.55 0.44
CA GLY A 241 -23.94 9.73 -0.50
C GLY A 241 -23.54 9.41 -1.95
N LYS A 242 -22.52 8.56 -2.15
CA LYS A 242 -21.97 8.22 -3.46
C LYS A 242 -21.99 6.72 -3.71
N PRO A 243 -22.13 6.28 -4.97
CA PRO A 243 -21.94 4.89 -5.34
C PRO A 243 -20.58 4.38 -4.90
N VAL A 244 -20.59 3.28 -4.14
CA VAL A 244 -19.40 2.55 -3.70
C VAL A 244 -19.26 1.28 -4.53
N LEU A 245 -18.12 1.15 -5.24
CA LEU A 245 -17.86 0.08 -6.19
C LEU A 245 -16.79 -0.87 -5.62
N PRO A 246 -17.17 -2.00 -4.99
CA PRO A 246 -16.22 -3.03 -4.60
C PRO A 246 -15.66 -3.71 -5.86
N LEU A 247 -14.36 -3.58 -6.10
CA LEU A 247 -13.70 -4.12 -7.31
C LEU A 247 -13.15 -5.55 -7.12
N GLY A 248 -13.41 -6.16 -5.96
CA GLY A 248 -12.67 -7.32 -5.50
C GLY A 248 -11.24 -6.96 -5.11
N PHE A 249 -10.44 -7.98 -4.81
CA PHE A 249 -9.08 -7.76 -4.33
C PHE A 249 -8.06 -7.45 -5.42
N LEU A 250 -8.42 -7.57 -6.71
CA LEU A 250 -7.52 -7.35 -7.84
C LEU A 250 -6.14 -7.98 -7.59
N PRO A 251 -6.04 -9.30 -7.33
CA PRO A 251 -4.74 -9.91 -7.09
C PRO A 251 -3.87 -9.78 -8.36
N PRO A 252 -2.54 -9.65 -8.22
CA PRO A 252 -1.67 -9.65 -9.39
C PRO A 252 -1.90 -10.92 -10.21
N GLU A 253 -1.97 -10.80 -11.54
CA GLU A 253 -2.07 -11.98 -12.40
C GLU A 253 -0.94 -12.97 -12.10
N LYS A 254 -1.28 -14.25 -11.98
CA LYS A 254 -0.29 -15.32 -11.86
C LYS A 254 0.65 -15.19 -13.07
N LEU A 255 1.92 -14.85 -12.82
CA LEU A 255 2.91 -15.01 -13.87
C LEU A 255 3.02 -16.51 -14.09
N GLU A 256 2.88 -16.97 -15.33
CA GLU A 256 3.41 -18.29 -15.69
C GLU A 256 4.85 -18.36 -15.18
N ARG A 257 5.23 -19.47 -14.53
CA ARG A 257 6.58 -19.65 -13.98
C ARG A 257 7.57 -19.23 -15.06
N ARG A 258 8.25 -18.09 -14.85
CA ARG A 258 9.30 -17.66 -15.75
C ARG A 258 10.39 -18.72 -15.72
N SER A 259 10.91 -19.08 -16.88
CA SER A 259 12.19 -19.77 -16.97
C SER A 259 13.23 -18.90 -16.25
N PRO A 260 14.10 -19.48 -15.40
CA PRO A 260 15.00 -18.69 -14.58
C PRO A 260 15.86 -17.77 -15.44
N THR A 261 15.82 -16.47 -15.17
CA THR A 261 16.81 -15.54 -15.73
C THR A 261 18.10 -15.62 -14.92
N SER A 262 19.24 -15.30 -15.53
CA SER A 262 20.60 -15.43 -14.95
C SER A 262 20.84 -14.64 -13.66
N ASN A 263 19.88 -13.83 -13.19
CA ASN A 263 19.92 -13.09 -11.93
C ASN A 263 19.20 -13.82 -10.76
N GLU A 264 18.75 -15.06 -10.96
CA GLU A 264 17.96 -15.85 -9.98
C GLU A 264 18.79 -16.86 -9.15
N GLU A 265 20.12 -16.86 -9.29
CA GLU A 265 21.00 -17.84 -8.62
C GLU A 265 20.79 -17.95 -7.09
N PRO A 266 20.61 -16.85 -6.31
CA PRO A 266 20.41 -16.97 -4.86
C PRO A 266 19.10 -17.66 -4.47
N TRP A 267 18.03 -17.46 -5.24
CA TRP A 267 16.69 -17.96 -4.89
C TRP A 267 16.52 -19.43 -5.22
N SER A 268 17.26 -19.97 -6.19
CA SER A 268 17.26 -21.40 -6.50
C SER A 268 17.60 -22.26 -5.27
N GLY A 269 18.61 -21.87 -4.49
CA GLY A 269 19.00 -22.54 -3.25
C GLY A 269 17.96 -22.40 -2.14
N ILE A 270 17.31 -21.23 -2.04
CA ILE A 270 16.24 -20.99 -1.06
C ILE A 270 15.01 -21.85 -1.36
N PHE A 271 14.61 -21.97 -2.63
CA PHE A 271 13.52 -22.87 -3.01
C PHE A 271 13.86 -24.34 -2.76
N GLN A 272 15.10 -24.77 -3.05
CA GLN A 272 15.55 -26.12 -2.69
C GLN A 272 15.55 -26.35 -1.16
N TRP A 273 15.82 -25.31 -0.37
CA TRP A 273 15.69 -25.40 1.09
C TRP A 273 14.21 -25.54 1.50
N LEU A 274 13.31 -24.76 0.89
CA LEU A 274 11.86 -24.84 1.12
C LEU A 274 11.28 -26.20 0.72
N ASP A 275 11.76 -26.81 -0.37
CA ASP A 275 11.36 -28.14 -0.85
C ASP A 275 11.68 -29.26 0.16
N LYS A 276 12.68 -29.05 1.02
CA LYS A 276 13.09 -30.02 2.06
C LYS A 276 12.30 -29.87 3.36
N GLN A 277 11.48 -28.83 3.50
CA GLN A 277 10.71 -28.58 4.71
C GLN A 277 9.39 -29.36 4.69
N ASN A 278 8.85 -29.63 5.88
CA ASN A 278 7.53 -30.24 5.98
C ASN A 278 6.43 -29.32 5.44
N PRO A 279 5.32 -29.86 4.93
CA PRO A 279 4.18 -29.05 4.52
C PRO A 279 3.70 -28.15 5.66
N ARG A 280 3.43 -26.88 5.35
CA ARG A 280 2.96 -25.85 6.30
C ARG A 280 3.79 -25.70 7.58
N SER A 281 5.10 -25.97 7.55
CA SER A 281 5.98 -25.84 8.72
C SER A 281 6.79 -24.54 8.76
N VAL A 282 6.93 -23.83 7.64
CA VAL A 282 7.78 -22.64 7.54
C VAL A 282 6.99 -21.36 7.81
N VAL A 283 7.56 -20.47 8.61
CA VAL A 283 7.09 -19.09 8.78
C VAL A 283 7.84 -18.19 7.80
N PHE A 284 7.12 -17.55 6.89
CA PHE A 284 7.66 -16.45 6.10
C PHE A 284 7.64 -15.16 6.92
N VAL A 285 8.74 -14.43 6.95
CA VAL A 285 8.86 -13.14 7.63
C VAL A 285 9.18 -12.08 6.59
N GLY A 286 8.32 -11.08 6.44
CA GLY A 286 8.46 -10.07 5.39
C GLY A 286 7.73 -8.77 5.71
N PHE A 287 8.46 -7.66 5.71
CA PHE A 287 7.91 -6.33 6.03
C PHE A 287 7.74 -5.42 4.81
N GLY A 288 7.89 -5.97 3.60
CA GLY A 288 7.79 -5.23 2.36
C GLY A 288 8.90 -4.18 2.21
N SER A 289 8.79 -3.32 1.19
CA SER A 289 9.78 -2.28 0.91
C SER A 289 9.46 -0.94 1.55
N GLU A 290 8.19 -0.67 1.89
CA GLU A 290 7.73 0.62 2.43
C GLU A 290 8.01 0.74 3.94
N CYS A 291 7.99 -0.37 4.69
CA CYS A 291 8.27 -0.37 6.12
C CYS A 291 9.80 -0.32 6.36
N LYS A 292 10.29 0.80 6.90
CA LYS A 292 11.70 0.99 7.23
C LYS A 292 11.94 0.69 8.70
N LEU A 293 12.29 -0.57 9.00
CA LEU A 293 12.54 -1.01 10.37
C LEU A 293 13.87 -0.44 10.90
N ASN A 294 13.83 0.04 12.15
CA ASN A 294 15.04 0.43 12.85
C ASN A 294 15.80 -0.81 13.40
N LYS A 295 17.00 -0.57 13.93
CA LYS A 295 17.89 -1.63 14.42
C LYS A 295 17.24 -2.45 15.53
N ASP A 296 16.65 -1.79 16.52
CA ASP A 296 16.05 -2.45 17.68
C ASP A 296 14.84 -3.30 17.27
N GLN A 297 14.00 -2.80 16.36
CA GLN A 297 12.87 -3.55 15.80
C GLN A 297 13.33 -4.83 15.08
N ILE A 298 14.36 -4.74 14.24
CA ILE A 298 14.91 -5.93 13.56
C ILE A 298 15.52 -6.89 14.58
N HIS A 299 16.20 -6.38 15.60
CA HIS A 299 16.73 -7.22 16.66
C HIS A 299 15.61 -7.97 17.39
N GLU A 300 14.55 -7.30 17.85
CA GLU A 300 13.45 -7.96 18.56
C GLU A 300 12.71 -8.98 17.66
N ILE A 301 12.50 -8.67 16.38
CA ILE A 301 11.94 -9.64 15.42
C ILE A 301 12.87 -10.87 15.32
N ALA A 302 14.18 -10.67 15.18
CA ALA A 302 15.14 -11.75 15.08
C ALA A 302 15.13 -12.65 16.33
N HIS A 303 15.08 -12.05 17.53
CA HIS A 303 14.99 -12.81 18.77
C HIS A 303 13.68 -13.59 18.86
N GLY A 304 12.54 -12.98 18.53
CA GLY A 304 11.24 -13.66 18.52
C GLY A 304 11.20 -14.84 17.55
N VAL A 305 11.72 -14.65 16.33
CA VAL A 305 11.85 -15.71 15.33
C VAL A 305 12.78 -16.82 15.83
N GLU A 306 13.93 -16.47 16.45
CA GLU A 306 14.88 -17.44 17.00
C GLU A 306 14.24 -18.29 18.11
N LEU A 307 13.52 -17.65 19.03
CA LEU A 307 12.84 -18.26 20.18
C LEU A 307 11.64 -19.13 19.79
N SER A 308 10.97 -18.83 18.68
CA SER A 308 9.84 -19.64 18.19
C SER A 308 10.23 -21.10 17.94
N GLY A 309 11.51 -21.37 17.65
CA GLY A 309 12.01 -22.69 17.27
C GLY A 309 11.48 -23.20 15.93
N LEU A 310 10.66 -22.41 15.22
CA LEU A 310 10.06 -22.80 13.95
C LEU A 310 11.04 -22.64 12.78
N PRO A 311 10.91 -23.45 11.72
CA PRO A 311 11.56 -23.15 10.47
C PRO A 311 11.10 -21.81 9.90
N PHE A 312 12.01 -20.99 9.39
CA PHE A 312 11.64 -19.67 8.87
C PHE A 312 12.39 -19.28 7.59
N LEU A 313 11.74 -18.44 6.79
CA LEU A 313 12.37 -17.71 5.71
C LEU A 313 12.10 -16.23 5.91
N TRP A 314 13.14 -15.45 6.20
CA TRP A 314 13.04 -14.01 6.37
C TRP A 314 13.63 -13.30 5.17
N ALA A 315 12.78 -12.56 4.44
CA ALA A 315 13.21 -11.59 3.44
C ALA A 315 13.25 -10.19 4.05
N LEU A 316 14.45 -9.65 4.24
CA LEU A 316 14.69 -8.32 4.80
C LEU A 316 15.22 -7.38 3.73
N ARG A 317 14.55 -6.24 3.52
CA ARG A 317 15.16 -5.16 2.74
C ARG A 317 16.36 -4.62 3.51
N LYS A 318 17.52 -4.45 2.86
CA LYS A 318 18.72 -3.89 3.50
C LYS A 318 18.37 -2.57 4.21
N PRO A 319 18.53 -2.49 5.54
CA PRO A 319 18.25 -1.27 6.28
C PRO A 319 19.24 -0.16 5.94
N ASP A 320 18.77 1.09 5.94
CA ASP A 320 19.60 2.28 5.62
C ASP A 320 20.80 2.45 6.60
N TRP A 321 20.69 1.88 7.82
CA TRP A 321 21.71 1.94 8.86
C TRP A 321 22.75 0.80 8.80
N ALA A 322 22.52 -0.24 7.99
CA ALA A 322 23.41 -1.38 7.88
C ALA A 322 24.48 -1.13 6.81
N HIS A 323 25.77 -1.29 7.15
CA HIS A 323 26.85 -1.11 6.17
C HIS A 323 26.88 -2.28 5.19
N ASP A 324 26.82 -3.51 5.70
CA ASP A 324 26.75 -4.74 4.92
C ASP A 324 25.55 -5.63 5.30
N ASP A 325 25.31 -6.69 4.54
CA ASP A 325 24.16 -7.59 4.75
C ASP A 325 24.23 -8.36 6.07
N GLU A 326 25.44 -8.55 6.61
CA GLU A 326 25.66 -9.16 7.93
C GLU A 326 25.26 -8.22 9.07
N ASP A 327 25.45 -6.91 8.92
CA ASP A 327 25.06 -5.91 9.92
C ASP A 327 23.54 -5.80 10.05
N ALA A 328 22.79 -6.24 9.03
CA ALA A 328 21.34 -6.17 9.02
C ALA A 328 20.69 -7.05 10.10
N PHE A 329 21.41 -8.00 10.69
CA PHE A 329 20.91 -8.91 11.72
C PHE A 329 21.75 -8.84 13.01
N PRO A 330 21.20 -9.28 14.16
CA PRO A 330 22.00 -9.42 15.38
C PRO A 330 23.22 -10.32 15.17
N ALA A 331 24.33 -9.99 15.83
CA ALA A 331 25.55 -10.77 15.75
C ALA A 331 25.31 -12.26 16.03
N GLY A 332 25.76 -13.14 15.14
CA GLY A 332 25.62 -14.59 15.26
C GLY A 332 24.23 -15.15 14.91
N PHE A 333 23.26 -14.31 14.53
CA PHE A 333 21.87 -14.74 14.31
C PHE A 333 21.77 -15.78 13.19
N ARG A 334 22.44 -15.55 12.06
CA ARG A 334 22.43 -16.47 10.92
C ARG A 334 23.05 -17.80 11.31
N GLU A 335 24.21 -17.78 11.97
CA GLU A 335 24.94 -18.97 12.43
C GLU A 335 24.11 -19.81 13.39
N ARG A 336 23.43 -19.19 14.36
CA ARG A 336 22.56 -19.88 15.33
C ARG A 336 21.30 -20.47 14.69
N THR A 337 20.90 -19.98 13.50
CA THR A 337 19.64 -20.36 12.85
C THR A 337 19.83 -21.15 11.55
N THR A 338 21.04 -21.30 11.01
CA THR A 338 21.35 -22.01 9.75
C THR A 338 20.69 -23.38 9.59
N ALA A 339 20.49 -24.14 10.68
CA ALA A 339 19.86 -25.45 10.63
C ALA A 339 18.35 -25.42 10.33
N ARG A 340 17.67 -24.29 10.62
CA ARG A 340 16.21 -24.15 10.56
C ARG A 340 15.73 -22.91 9.82
N GLY A 341 16.61 -21.99 9.47
CA GLY A 341 16.22 -20.67 8.98
C GLY A 341 17.07 -20.20 7.82
N VAL A 342 16.46 -19.42 6.94
CA VAL A 342 17.13 -18.66 5.90
C VAL A 342 16.82 -17.19 6.10
N ALA A 343 17.85 -16.37 6.29
CA ALA A 343 17.74 -14.92 6.40
C ALA A 343 18.38 -14.27 5.17
N HIS A 344 17.55 -13.74 4.28
CA HIS A 344 17.97 -13.16 3.00
C HIS A 344 17.82 -11.63 3.03
N VAL A 345 18.88 -10.92 2.65
CA VAL A 345 18.85 -9.46 2.47
C VAL A 345 18.64 -9.14 1.01
N GLY A 346 17.61 -8.35 0.71
CA GLY A 346 17.31 -7.90 -0.64
C GLY A 346 15.89 -8.21 -1.10
N TRP A 347 15.71 -8.22 -2.42
CA TRP A 347 14.42 -8.49 -3.03
C TRP A 347 14.05 -9.97 -2.92
N ALA A 348 12.77 -10.24 -2.65
CA ALA A 348 12.23 -11.59 -2.63
C ALA A 348 11.06 -11.78 -3.61
N PRO A 349 10.97 -12.96 -4.26
CA PRO A 349 9.80 -13.39 -5.02
C PRO A 349 8.69 -13.78 -4.03
N GLN A 350 8.17 -12.77 -3.30
CA GLN A 350 7.26 -12.95 -2.16
C GLN A 350 6.07 -13.82 -2.53
N ARG A 351 5.48 -13.62 -3.71
CA ARG A 351 4.32 -14.39 -4.15
C ARG A 351 4.65 -15.87 -4.36
N GLU A 352 5.80 -16.16 -4.98
CA GLU A 352 6.27 -17.53 -5.19
C GLU A 352 6.58 -18.21 -3.86
N VAL A 353 7.20 -17.50 -2.91
CA VAL A 353 7.42 -17.97 -1.54
C VAL A 353 6.11 -18.27 -0.83
N LEU A 354 5.16 -17.32 -0.81
CA LEU A 354 3.85 -17.48 -0.16
C LEU A 354 3.05 -18.65 -0.78
N SER A 355 3.23 -18.93 -2.07
CA SER A 355 2.57 -20.06 -2.74
C SER A 355 3.21 -21.42 -2.46
N HIS A 356 4.39 -21.45 -1.81
CA HIS A 356 5.13 -22.68 -1.60
C HIS A 356 4.45 -23.59 -0.56
N PRO A 357 4.28 -24.90 -0.81
CA PRO A 357 3.53 -25.81 0.08
C PRO A 357 4.07 -25.92 1.51
N SER A 358 5.35 -25.65 1.72
CA SER A 358 5.96 -25.67 3.06
C SER A 358 5.69 -24.42 3.89
N VAL A 359 5.24 -23.31 3.29
CA VAL A 359 4.93 -22.09 4.04
C VAL A 359 3.55 -22.21 4.68
N GLY A 360 3.53 -22.24 6.01
CA GLY A 360 2.32 -22.38 6.83
C GLY A 360 1.92 -21.12 7.58
N GLY A 361 2.84 -20.18 7.77
CA GLY A 361 2.59 -18.92 8.46
C GLY A 361 3.31 -17.73 7.84
N CYS A 362 2.80 -16.54 8.08
CA CYS A 362 3.35 -15.29 7.58
C CYS A 362 3.35 -14.23 8.68
N LEU A 363 4.53 -13.69 9.02
CA LEU A 363 4.72 -12.54 9.90
C LEU A 363 5.02 -11.30 9.06
N PHE A 364 4.14 -10.31 9.11
CA PHE A 364 4.26 -9.11 8.27
C PHE A 364 3.51 -7.90 8.82
N HIS A 365 3.70 -6.77 8.15
CA HIS A 365 3.21 -5.44 8.57
C HIS A 365 1.72 -5.19 8.37
N ALA A 366 0.89 -6.15 7.96
CA ALA A 366 -0.54 -5.94 7.68
C ALA A 366 -0.89 -4.86 6.63
N GLY A 367 -0.01 -4.62 5.66
CA GLY A 367 -0.33 -3.78 4.51
C GLY A 367 -1.38 -4.46 3.63
N TRP A 368 -2.36 -3.71 3.12
CA TRP A 368 -3.52 -4.27 2.44
C TRP A 368 -3.17 -5.15 1.23
N GLY A 369 -2.14 -4.78 0.46
CA GLY A 369 -1.61 -5.60 -0.63
C GLY A 369 -1.08 -6.96 -0.15
N SER A 370 -0.30 -6.97 0.93
CA SER A 370 0.27 -8.19 1.53
C SER A 370 -0.82 -9.08 2.14
N ILE A 371 -1.86 -8.47 2.74
CA ILE A 371 -3.05 -9.19 3.21
C ILE A 371 -3.72 -9.92 2.05
N ILE A 372 -4.01 -9.22 0.96
CA ILE A 372 -4.66 -9.78 -0.23
C ILE A 372 -3.86 -10.94 -0.84
N GLU A 373 -2.54 -10.83 -0.87
CA GLU A 373 -1.66 -11.91 -1.33
C GLU A 373 -1.74 -13.12 -0.39
N SER A 374 -1.71 -12.89 0.93
CA SER A 374 -1.68 -13.97 1.93
C SER A 374 -3.01 -14.71 2.07
N LEU A 375 -4.14 -14.00 1.92
CA LEU A 375 -5.49 -14.59 1.98
C LEU A 375 -5.72 -15.71 0.96
N GLN A 376 -4.95 -15.73 -0.14
CA GLN A 376 -5.09 -16.74 -1.20
C GLN A 376 -4.54 -18.12 -0.82
N TYR A 377 -3.70 -18.19 0.23
CA TYR A 377 -2.94 -19.41 0.55
C TYR A 377 -3.36 -20.07 1.87
N GLY A 378 -4.26 -19.45 2.64
CA GLY A 378 -4.81 -20.03 3.88
C GLY A 378 -3.75 -20.28 4.95
N GLN A 379 -2.78 -19.37 5.08
CA GLN A 379 -1.69 -19.40 6.05
C GLN A 379 -2.13 -18.79 7.40
N CYS A 380 -1.45 -19.16 8.49
CA CYS A 380 -1.55 -18.44 9.75
C CYS A 380 -0.94 -17.04 9.60
N LEU A 381 -1.73 -16.00 9.81
CA LEU A 381 -1.29 -14.61 9.68
C LEU A 381 -0.92 -14.05 11.05
N VAL A 382 0.29 -13.51 11.16
CA VAL A 382 0.80 -12.79 12.32
C VAL A 382 1.10 -11.36 11.90
N PHE A 383 0.43 -10.41 12.53
CA PHE A 383 0.52 -9.00 12.20
C PHE A 383 1.43 -8.27 13.16
N LEU A 384 2.39 -7.53 12.62
CA LEU A 384 3.19 -6.56 13.34
C LEU A 384 3.10 -5.23 12.59
N PRO A 385 2.00 -4.47 12.74
CA PRO A 385 1.74 -3.26 11.96
C PRO A 385 2.62 -2.09 12.43
N PHE A 386 3.01 -1.19 11.53
CA PHE A 386 3.91 -0.07 11.86
C PHE A 386 3.39 1.31 11.45
N ILE A 387 2.73 1.43 10.31
CA ILE A 387 2.44 2.75 9.73
C ILE A 387 1.02 2.84 9.16
N ILE A 388 0.47 4.05 9.20
CA ILE A 388 -0.73 4.46 8.45
C ILE A 388 -1.92 3.52 8.71
N ASP A 389 -2.35 2.75 7.72
CA ASP A 389 -3.54 1.91 7.74
C ASP A 389 -3.28 0.50 8.30
N GLN A 390 -2.01 0.13 8.47
CA GLN A 390 -1.61 -1.20 8.89
C GLN A 390 -2.22 -1.62 10.24
N PRO A 391 -2.25 -0.78 11.30
CA PRO A 391 -2.87 -1.17 12.56
C PRO A 391 -4.37 -1.42 12.43
N LEU A 392 -5.07 -0.60 11.64
CA LEU A 392 -6.50 -0.77 11.38
C LEU A 392 -6.78 -2.08 10.61
N ASN A 393 -5.97 -2.36 9.59
CA ASN A 393 -6.08 -3.60 8.82
C ASN A 393 -5.80 -4.83 9.69
N ALA A 394 -4.77 -4.79 10.56
CA ALA A 394 -4.47 -5.88 11.48
C ALA A 394 -5.67 -6.19 12.38
N ARG A 395 -6.27 -5.17 13.00
CA ARG A 395 -7.42 -5.31 13.90
C ARG A 395 -8.66 -5.80 13.17
N LEU A 396 -8.89 -5.35 11.94
CA LEU A 396 -9.96 -5.88 11.09
C LEU A 396 -9.83 -7.40 10.88
N LEU A 397 -8.60 -7.88 10.63
CA LEU A 397 -8.37 -9.31 10.40
C LEU A 397 -8.39 -10.14 11.69
N VAL A 398 -7.91 -9.59 12.80
CA VAL A 398 -8.03 -10.21 14.13
C VAL A 398 -9.49 -10.36 14.52
N GLU A 399 -10.31 -9.32 14.35
CA GLU A 399 -11.76 -9.35 14.61
C GLU A 399 -12.48 -10.43 13.79
N LYS A 400 -12.03 -10.67 12.56
CA LYS A 400 -12.55 -11.72 11.68
C LYS A 400 -12.00 -13.11 11.99
N GLY A 401 -11.11 -13.26 12.96
CA GLY A 401 -10.47 -14.54 13.30
C GLY A 401 -9.48 -15.06 12.25
N LEU A 402 -8.92 -14.17 11.42
CA LEU A 402 -8.03 -14.51 10.30
C LEU A 402 -6.53 -14.39 10.64
N GLY A 403 -6.19 -13.93 11.83
CA GLY A 403 -4.82 -13.82 12.29
C GLY A 403 -4.72 -13.29 13.71
N VAL A 404 -3.48 -13.07 14.16
CA VAL A 404 -3.15 -12.52 15.48
C VAL A 404 -2.26 -11.29 15.33
N GLU A 405 -2.45 -10.27 16.17
CA GLU A 405 -1.55 -9.11 16.26
C GLU A 405 -0.51 -9.35 17.35
N VAL A 406 0.77 -9.06 17.06
CA VAL A 406 1.83 -9.08 18.07
C VAL A 406 1.55 -8.03 19.12
N GLU A 407 1.61 -8.43 20.40
CA GLU A 407 1.41 -7.52 21.52
C GLU A 407 2.47 -6.41 21.53
N ARG A 408 2.03 -5.19 21.88
CA ARG A 408 2.89 -4.00 21.96
C ARG A 408 2.72 -3.33 23.31
N GLY A 409 3.80 -2.79 23.84
CA GLY A 409 3.79 -1.87 24.97
C GLY A 409 3.11 -0.55 24.62
N GLU A 410 2.82 0.26 25.64
CA GLU A 410 2.17 1.57 25.47
C GLU A 410 3.01 2.56 24.64
N ASP A 411 4.33 2.40 24.67
CA ASP A 411 5.31 3.16 23.89
C ASP A 411 5.48 2.64 22.45
N GLY A 412 4.65 1.69 22.03
CA GLY A 412 4.71 1.05 20.73
C GLY A 412 5.85 0.04 20.58
N SER A 413 6.67 -0.18 21.61
CA SER A 413 7.67 -1.25 21.60
C SER A 413 7.00 -2.62 21.57
N PHE A 414 7.72 -3.63 21.08
CA PHE A 414 7.33 -5.03 21.19
C PHE A 414 8.56 -5.79 21.65
N SER A 415 8.33 -6.80 22.48
CA SER A 415 9.39 -7.66 23.00
C SER A 415 9.03 -9.12 22.76
N ARG A 416 10.04 -9.97 22.85
CA ARG A 416 9.95 -11.45 22.79
C ARG A 416 8.80 -12.08 23.56
#